data_AF-A0A8J9X842-F1
#
_entry.id   AF-A0A8J9X842-F1
#
_cell.length_a   1.000
_cell.length_b   1.000
_cell.length_c   1.000
_cell.angle_alpha   90.00
_cell.angle_beta   90.00
_cell.angle_gamma   90.00
#
_symmetry.space_group_name_H-M   'P 1'
#
loop_
_entity.id
_entity.type
_entity.pdbx_description
1 polymer ?
#
loop_
_entity_poly.entity_id
_entity_poly.type
_entity_poly.pdbx_seq_one_letter_code
_entity_poly.pdbx_strand_id
1 'polypeptide(L)'
;LRSRVDLNPIVWDDLAASRDLLLNYNGKMSTIGGHFVWKDGILIEAMEKGYWLHLKHVNLCPASVLDRLNSVMEPNGSLLLAECSSAGEDGGTRHRQVHCHPDFRIFLSMNPEYGEVSRAMRNRCVEIALMDHPALAYE
;
A
#
# COMPACT_ATOMS: atom_id res chain seq x y z
N LEU A 1 11.15 -19.79 -4.55
CA LEU A 1 11.98 -19.59 -3.33
C LEU A 1 13.12 -18.58 -3.52
N ARG A 2 12.98 -17.55 -4.36
CA ARG A 2 13.86 -16.37 -4.36
C ARG A 2 13.10 -15.13 -4.82
N SER A 3 12.65 -14.36 -3.84
CA SER A 3 12.60 -12.91 -3.93
C SER A 3 12.65 -12.42 -2.49
N ARG A 4 13.87 -12.26 -1.97
CA ARG A 4 14.09 -11.35 -0.85
C ARG A 4 13.60 -10.01 -1.36
N VAL A 5 12.41 -9.60 -0.93
CA VAL A 5 12.01 -8.21 -1.01
C VAL A 5 12.98 -7.54 -0.06
N ASP A 6 14.04 -6.93 -0.59
CA ASP A 6 14.88 -6.05 0.19
C ASP A 6 13.97 -4.91 0.66
N LEU A 7 13.52 -4.98 1.91
CA LEU A 7 12.70 -3.96 2.57
C LEU A 7 13.54 -2.70 2.90
N ASN A 8 14.64 -2.45 2.18
CA ASN A 8 15.61 -1.41 2.53
C ASN A 8 16.17 -0.53 1.39
N PRO A 9 15.50 -0.28 0.24
CA PRO A 9 15.86 0.82 -0.64
C PRO A 9 15.26 2.17 -0.20
N ILE A 10 14.26 2.17 0.70
CA ILE A 10 13.40 3.33 0.99
C ILE A 10 14.16 4.53 1.60
N VAL A 11 15.31 4.32 2.24
CA VAL A 11 16.03 5.37 2.98
C VAL A 11 17.18 6.02 2.18
N TRP A 12 17.78 5.32 1.21
CA TRP A 12 19.09 5.74 0.69
C TRP A 12 19.04 6.82 -0.40
N ASP A 13 18.01 6.81 -1.26
CA ASP A 13 17.89 7.80 -2.33
C ASP A 13 17.57 9.21 -1.79
N ASP A 14 16.71 9.27 -0.75
CA ASP A 14 16.37 10.53 -0.08
C ASP A 14 17.57 11.09 0.71
N LEU A 15 18.41 10.21 1.26
CA LEU A 15 19.62 10.62 1.99
C LEU A 15 20.68 11.22 1.05
N ALA A 16 20.82 10.66 -0.15
CA ALA A 16 21.73 11.18 -1.16
C ALA A 16 21.29 12.57 -1.67
N ALA A 17 20.00 12.74 -1.95
CA ALA A 17 19.43 14.03 -2.33
C ALA A 17 19.57 15.07 -1.20
N SER A 18 19.33 14.66 0.05
CA SER A 18 19.49 15.53 1.23
C SER A 18 20.95 15.91 1.48
N ARG A 19 21.89 14.98 1.24
CA ARG A 19 23.34 15.22 1.38
C ARG A 19 23.83 16.25 0.37
N ASP A 20 23.43 16.15 -0.89
CA ASP A 20 23.88 17.08 -1.93
C ASP A 20 23.32 18.50 -1.69
N LEU A 21 22.15 18.60 -1.07
CA LEU A 21 21.53 19.86 -0.64
C LEU A 21 22.27 20.50 0.55
N LEU A 22 22.73 19.68 1.51
CA LEU A 22 23.53 20.13 2.66
C LEU A 22 24.96 20.54 2.27
N LEU A 23 25.58 19.84 1.32
CA LEU A 23 26.94 20.12 0.87
C LEU A 23 27.05 21.41 0.02
N ASN A 24 25.98 21.81 -0.67
CA ASN A 24 25.93 23.06 -1.46
C ASN A 24 25.51 24.29 -0.64
N TYR A 25 25.41 24.18 0.69
CA TYR A 25 24.93 25.25 1.55
C TYR A 25 26.02 26.28 1.89
N ASN A 26 26.14 27.31 1.03
CA ASN A 26 27.14 28.38 1.12
C ASN A 26 26.83 29.48 2.16
N GLY A 27 26.51 29.09 3.40
CA GLY A 27 26.48 30.00 4.56
C GLY A 27 25.39 31.09 4.59
N LYS A 28 24.56 31.22 3.55
CA LYS A 28 23.32 32.00 3.64
C LYS A 28 22.27 31.11 4.28
N MET A 29 21.79 31.52 5.45
CA MET A 29 20.58 30.97 6.06
C MET A 29 19.37 31.27 5.17
N SER A 30 19.25 30.57 4.04
CA SER A 30 17.96 30.48 3.37
C SER A 30 17.05 29.77 4.35
N THR A 31 15.86 30.32 4.52
CA THR A 31 14.72 29.70 5.19
C THR A 31 14.34 28.42 4.44
N ILE A 32 15.19 27.39 4.45
CA ILE A 32 14.89 26.07 3.93
C ILE A 32 13.99 25.43 4.98
N GLY A 33 12.73 25.86 4.99
CA GLY A 33 11.67 25.08 5.60
C GLY A 33 11.67 23.72 4.89
N GLY A 34 11.77 22.64 5.65
CA GLY A 34 11.58 21.30 5.11
C GLY A 34 10.24 21.25 4.36
N HIS A 35 10.25 20.70 3.16
CA HIS A 35 9.05 20.52 2.36
C HIS A 35 8.55 19.09 2.55
N PHE A 36 7.25 18.93 2.78
CA PHE A 36 6.63 17.61 2.82
C PHE A 36 6.43 17.12 1.38
N VAL A 37 6.97 15.94 1.09
CA VAL A 37 6.79 15.26 -0.19
C VAL A 37 5.93 14.04 0.00
N TRP A 38 5.03 13.82 -0.95
CA TRP A 38 4.29 12.55 -1.04
C TRP A 38 5.27 11.43 -1.39
N LYS A 39 5.16 10.29 -0.70
CA LYS A 39 5.90 9.08 -1.02
C LYS A 39 4.93 7.93 -1.16
N ASP A 40 4.99 7.24 -2.29
CA ASP A 40 4.12 6.11 -2.56
C ASP A 40 4.41 4.96 -1.60
N GLY A 41 3.35 4.42 -1.00
CA GLY A 41 3.42 3.25 -0.13
C GLY A 41 3.43 1.95 -0.93
N ILE A 42 3.70 0.84 -0.23
CA ILE A 42 3.82 -0.51 -0.80
C ILE A 42 2.60 -0.95 -1.63
N LEU A 43 1.40 -0.51 -1.25
CA LEU A 43 0.18 -0.81 -2.00
C LEU A 43 0.21 -0.17 -3.39
N ILE A 44 0.53 1.12 -3.46
CA ILE A 44 0.58 1.88 -4.71
C ILE A 44 1.66 1.29 -5.61
N GLU A 45 2.85 1.06 -5.05
CA GLU A 45 3.95 0.45 -5.80
C GLU A 45 3.56 -0.93 -6.36
N ALA A 46 2.94 -1.79 -5.55
CA ALA A 46 2.52 -3.10 -6.00
C ALA A 46 1.44 -3.02 -7.09
N MET A 47 0.47 -2.10 -6.94
CA MET A 47 -0.57 -1.86 -7.94
C MET A 47 0.01 -1.42 -9.28
N GLU A 48 0.97 -0.49 -9.28
CA GLU A 48 1.57 0.03 -10.52
C GLU A 48 2.54 -0.95 -11.18
N LYS A 49 3.34 -1.67 -10.37
CA LYS A 49 4.38 -2.59 -10.88
C LYS A 49 3.90 -4.03 -11.08
N GLY A 50 2.65 -4.35 -10.71
CA GLY A 50 2.11 -5.70 -10.85
C GLY A 50 2.64 -6.71 -9.85
N TYR A 51 3.12 -6.24 -8.69
CA TYR A 51 3.61 -7.14 -7.65
C TYR A 51 2.47 -7.82 -6.90
N TRP A 52 2.79 -8.94 -6.26
CA TRP A 52 1.84 -9.64 -5.42
C TRP A 52 1.91 -9.08 -4.00
N LEU A 53 0.77 -8.71 -3.45
CA LEU A 53 0.65 -8.14 -2.12
C LEU A 53 -0.04 -9.13 -1.19
N HIS A 54 0.60 -9.43 -0.05
CA HIS A 54 0.00 -10.27 1.00
C HIS A 54 -0.26 -9.44 2.25
N LEU A 55 -1.52 -9.24 2.60
CA LEU A 55 -1.95 -8.59 3.83
C LEU A 55 -2.25 -9.66 4.90
N LYS A 56 -1.50 -9.60 6.00
CA LYS A 56 -1.63 -10.52 7.14
C LYS A 56 -2.52 -9.95 8.24
N HIS A 57 -3.24 -10.83 8.93
CA HIS A 57 -4.09 -10.52 10.07
C HIS A 57 -5.08 -9.38 9.79
N VAL A 58 -5.72 -9.42 8.63
CA VAL A 58 -6.55 -8.30 8.16
C VAL A 58 -7.71 -7.99 9.11
N ASN A 59 -8.23 -8.98 9.83
CA ASN A 59 -9.29 -8.80 10.82
C ASN A 59 -8.88 -8.00 12.07
N LEU A 60 -7.58 -7.78 12.31
CA LEU A 60 -7.11 -6.87 13.37
C LEU A 60 -7.15 -5.39 12.93
N CYS A 61 -7.36 -5.13 11.64
CA CYS A 61 -7.48 -3.79 11.09
C CYS A 61 -8.94 -3.31 11.19
N PRO A 62 -9.19 -2.04 11.53
CA PRO A 62 -10.55 -1.50 11.47
C PRO A 62 -11.17 -1.68 10.08
N ALA A 63 -12.42 -2.14 10.04
CA ALA A 63 -13.12 -2.42 8.79
C ALA A 63 -13.11 -1.21 7.83
N SER A 64 -13.24 0.02 8.35
CA SER A 64 -13.20 1.25 7.57
C SER A 64 -11.88 1.48 6.82
N VAL A 65 -10.76 0.99 7.35
CA VAL A 65 -9.45 1.08 6.68
C VAL A 65 -9.39 0.08 5.53
N LEU A 66 -9.81 -1.16 5.77
CA LEU A 66 -9.88 -2.18 4.73
C LEU A 66 -10.88 -1.81 3.63
N ASP A 67 -11.98 -1.15 3.98
CA ASP A 67 -13.01 -0.75 3.02
C ASP A 67 -12.49 0.28 2.00
N ARG A 68 -11.39 1.00 2.28
CA ARG A 68 -10.70 1.83 1.27
C ARG A 68 -10.11 1.01 0.13
N LEU A 69 -9.88 -0.29 0.33
CA LEU A 69 -9.37 -1.20 -0.68
C LEU A 69 -10.48 -1.79 -1.55
N ASN A 70 -11.76 -1.60 -1.22
CA ASN A 70 -12.87 -2.21 -1.95
C ASN A 70 -12.80 -1.93 -3.46
N SER A 71 -12.47 -0.69 -3.87
CA SER A 71 -12.33 -0.32 -5.27
C SER A 71 -11.14 -0.98 -5.98
N VAL A 72 -10.12 -1.43 -5.24
CA VAL A 72 -8.98 -2.19 -5.76
C VAL A 72 -9.36 -3.64 -6.08
N MET A 73 -10.35 -4.19 -5.38
CA MET A 73 -10.83 -5.58 -5.54
C MET A 73 -12.01 -5.70 -6.51
N GLU A 74 -12.47 -4.60 -7.09
CA GLU A 74 -13.46 -4.61 -8.17
C GLU A 74 -12.80 -4.94 -9.54
N PRO A 75 -13.58 -5.35 -10.54
CA PRO A 75 -13.11 -5.42 -11.92
C PRO A 75 -12.53 -4.06 -12.37
N ASN A 76 -11.37 -4.09 -13.04
CA ASN A 76 -10.59 -2.89 -13.38
C ASN A 76 -10.19 -2.06 -12.15
N GLY A 77 -9.81 -2.75 -11.07
CA GLY A 77 -9.51 -2.18 -9.77
C GLY A 77 -8.67 -0.90 -9.83
N SER A 78 -9.09 0.10 -9.08
CA SER A 78 -8.39 1.38 -9.00
C SER A 78 -8.48 1.98 -7.60
N LEU A 79 -7.57 2.89 -7.28
CA LEU A 79 -7.49 3.58 -6.01
C LEU A 79 -7.39 5.09 -6.25
N LEU A 80 -8.31 5.85 -5.67
CA LEU A 80 -8.27 7.31 -5.66
C LEU A 80 -7.47 7.79 -4.46
N LEU A 81 -6.39 8.51 -4.72
CA LEU A 81 -5.57 9.19 -3.72
C LEU A 81 -6.06 10.63 -3.59
N ALA A 82 -7.11 10.82 -2.78
CA ALA A 82 -7.71 12.13 -2.57
C ALA A 82 -6.78 13.09 -1.83
N GLU A 83 -5.94 12.55 -0.95
CA GLU A 83 -4.92 13.23 -0.15
C GLU A 83 -3.69 13.65 -0.96
N CYS A 84 -3.44 13.01 -2.11
CA CYS A 84 -2.40 13.38 -3.05
C CYS A 84 -2.97 14.38 -4.05
N SER A 85 -3.15 15.63 -3.61
CA SER A 85 -3.56 16.73 -4.48
C SER A 85 -2.34 17.34 -5.18
N SER A 86 -2.45 17.52 -6.48
CA SER A 86 -1.54 18.38 -7.24
C SER A 86 -2.32 19.58 -7.77
N ALA A 87 -1.66 20.74 -7.81
CA ALA A 87 -2.22 21.92 -8.46
C ALA A 87 -2.41 21.62 -9.95
N GLY A 88 -3.66 21.60 -10.41
CA GLY A 88 -3.96 21.48 -11.83
C GLY A 88 -3.58 22.76 -12.56
N GLU A 89 -3.24 22.63 -13.84
CA GLU A 89 -2.87 23.76 -14.72
C GLU A 89 -4.01 24.81 -14.82
N ASP A 90 -5.26 24.40 -14.60
CA ASP A 90 -6.45 25.25 -14.64
C ASP A 90 -6.82 25.89 -13.28
N GLY A 91 -5.97 25.74 -12.26
CA GLY A 91 -6.25 26.20 -10.89
C GLY A 91 -7.19 25.29 -10.09
N GLY A 92 -7.59 24.14 -10.65
CA GLY A 92 -8.38 23.11 -9.96
C GLY A 92 -7.52 22.07 -9.24
N THR A 93 -8.06 21.46 -8.18
CA THR A 93 -7.42 20.33 -7.48
C THR A 93 -7.59 19.05 -8.29
N ARG A 94 -6.49 18.42 -8.72
CA ARG A 94 -6.52 17.09 -9.35
C ARG A 94 -6.11 16.03 -8.33
N HIS A 95 -6.96 15.03 -8.16
CA HIS A 95 -6.66 13.83 -7.36
C HIS A 95 -6.00 12.78 -8.23
N ARG A 96 -4.98 12.09 -7.72
CA ARG A 96 -4.31 11.00 -8.44
C ARG A 96 -5.16 9.73 -8.36
N GLN A 97 -5.42 9.10 -9.50
CA GLN A 97 -6.05 7.79 -9.58
C GLN A 97 -5.02 6.76 -10.04
N VAL A 98 -4.87 5.68 -9.29
CA VAL A 98 -3.95 4.58 -9.58
C VAL A 98 -4.75 3.37 -10.06
N HIS A 99 -4.38 2.79 -11.18
CA HIS A 99 -5.01 1.59 -11.73
C HIS A 99 -4.16 0.35 -11.46
N CYS A 100 -4.81 -0.78 -11.16
CA CYS A 100 -4.12 -2.05 -10.97
C CYS A 100 -3.48 -2.53 -12.28
N HIS A 101 -2.20 -2.88 -12.22
CA HIS A 101 -1.51 -3.60 -13.29
C HIS A 101 -2.15 -4.98 -13.52
N PRO A 102 -2.20 -5.51 -14.76
CA PRO A 102 -2.82 -6.80 -15.06
C PRO A 102 -2.29 -7.99 -14.26
N ASP A 103 -1.01 -7.95 -13.85
CA ASP A 103 -0.34 -8.98 -13.05
C ASP A 103 -0.45 -8.78 -11.53
N PHE A 104 -1.01 -7.66 -11.07
CA PHE A 104 -1.21 -7.39 -9.66
C PHE A 104 -2.15 -8.44 -9.05
N ARG A 105 -1.76 -8.99 -7.89
CA ARG A 105 -2.58 -9.93 -7.11
C ARG A 105 -2.53 -9.55 -5.65
N ILE A 106 -3.66 -9.64 -4.96
CA ILE A 106 -3.75 -9.38 -3.52
C ILE A 106 -4.25 -10.63 -2.80
N PHE A 107 -3.58 -10.97 -1.70
CA PHE A 107 -3.94 -12.05 -0.79
C PHE A 107 -4.21 -11.47 0.58
N LEU A 108 -5.30 -11.93 1.20
CA LEU A 108 -5.69 -11.55 2.55
C LEU A 108 -5.67 -12.81 3.40
N SER A 109 -5.02 -12.76 4.56
CA SER A 109 -5.07 -13.85 5.54
C SER A 109 -5.57 -13.32 6.88
N MET A 110 -6.42 -14.09 7.54
CA MET A 110 -6.98 -13.78 8.86
C MET A 110 -7.05 -15.05 9.72
N ASN A 111 -7.04 -14.87 11.04
CA ASN A 111 -7.43 -15.93 11.98
C ASN A 111 -8.86 -15.61 12.48
N PRO A 112 -9.85 -16.49 12.26
CA PRO A 112 -11.24 -16.25 12.64
C PRO A 112 -11.46 -16.04 14.15
N GLU A 113 -10.53 -16.44 15.02
CA GLU A 113 -10.63 -16.22 16.48
C GLU A 113 -10.58 -14.75 16.87
N TYR A 114 -9.93 -13.90 16.06
CA TYR A 114 -9.75 -12.47 16.36
C TYR A 114 -10.76 -11.58 15.64
N GLY A 115 -11.91 -12.14 15.25
CA GLY A 115 -12.99 -11.43 14.57
C GLY A 115 -12.97 -11.64 13.06
N GLU A 116 -13.85 -10.91 12.39
CA GLU A 116 -14.15 -11.13 10.98
C GLU A 116 -13.91 -9.87 10.14
N VAL A 117 -13.73 -10.04 8.83
CA VAL A 117 -13.65 -8.92 7.87
C VAL A 117 -15.05 -8.44 7.44
N SER A 118 -15.15 -7.23 6.90
CA SER A 118 -16.45 -6.67 6.48
C SER A 118 -17.12 -7.56 5.41
N ARG A 119 -18.47 -7.57 5.37
CA ARG A 119 -19.20 -8.27 4.30
C ARG A 119 -18.84 -7.72 2.92
N ALA A 120 -18.60 -6.41 2.83
CA ALA A 120 -18.18 -5.76 1.60
C ALA A 120 -16.88 -6.35 1.04
N MET A 121 -15.91 -6.62 1.91
CA MET A 121 -14.65 -7.29 1.57
C MET A 121 -14.89 -8.74 1.12
N ARG A 122 -15.65 -9.52 1.91
CA ARG A 122 -15.95 -10.93 1.60
C ARG A 122 -16.67 -11.08 0.28
N ASN A 123 -17.60 -10.19 -0.04
CA ASN A 123 -18.36 -10.21 -1.29
C ASN A 123 -17.52 -9.88 -2.54
N ARG A 124 -16.28 -9.41 -2.38
CA ARG A 124 -15.34 -9.10 -3.47
C ARG A 124 -14.17 -10.08 -3.56
N CYS A 125 -14.06 -10.98 -2.60
CA CYS A 125 -12.95 -11.92 -2.50
C CYS A 125 -13.44 -13.36 -2.66
N VAL A 126 -12.51 -14.23 -3.01
CA VAL A 126 -12.69 -15.67 -2.83
C VAL A 126 -12.14 -16.03 -1.45
N GLU A 127 -12.99 -16.58 -0.59
CA GLU A 127 -12.61 -17.03 0.75
C GLU A 127 -12.29 -18.52 0.74
N ILE A 128 -11.16 -18.89 1.37
CA ILE A 128 -10.72 -20.27 1.52
C ILE A 128 -10.48 -20.50 3.01
N ALA A 129 -11.28 -21.38 3.63
CA ALA A 129 -11.07 -21.81 5.01
C ALA A 129 -10.11 -23.00 5.04
N LEU A 130 -9.02 -22.87 5.79
CA LEU A 130 -8.13 -23.98 6.09
C LEU A 130 -8.63 -24.62 7.40
N MET A 131 -9.12 -25.84 7.31
CA MET A 131 -9.56 -26.61 8.46
C MET A 131 -8.44 -27.56 8.88
N ASP A 132 -8.24 -27.70 10.19
CA ASP A 132 -7.32 -28.71 10.69
C ASP A 132 -7.81 -30.10 10.29
N HIS A 133 -6.90 -30.90 9.75
CA HIS A 133 -7.21 -32.28 9.42
C HIS A 133 -7.17 -33.13 10.70
N PRO A 134 -8.27 -33.83 11.06
CA PRO A 134 -8.36 -34.55 12.34
C PRO A 134 -7.30 -35.64 12.53
N ALA A 135 -6.62 -36.09 11.46
CA ALA A 135 -5.53 -37.06 11.54
C ALA A 135 -4.18 -36.51 12.05
N LEU A 136 -4.02 -35.19 12.26
CA LEU A 136 -2.78 -34.60 12.77
C LEU A 136 -2.85 -34.20 14.26
N ALA A 137 -3.98 -34.46 14.93
CA ALA A 137 -4.19 -34.14 16.35
C ALA A 137 -3.76 -35.26 17.32
N TYR A 138 -3.18 -36.36 16.80
CA TYR A 138 -2.83 -37.56 17.57
C TYR A 138 -1.33 -37.93 17.52
N GLU A 139 -0.44 -37.01 17.17
CA GLU A 139 1.02 -37.18 17.34
C GLU A 139 1.59 -36.25 18.42
#